data_AF-A0A8T6HJ64-F1
#
_entry.id   AF-A0A8T6HJ64-F1
#
_cell.length_a   1.000
_cell.length_b   1.000
_cell.length_c   1.000
_cell.angle_alpha   90.00
_cell.angle_beta   90.00
_cell.angle_gamma   90.00
#
_symmetry.space_group_name_H-M   'P 1'
#
loop_
_entity.id
_entity.type
_entity.pdbx_description
1 polymer ?
#
loop_
_entity_poly.entity_id
_entity_poly.type
_entity_poly.pdbx_seq_one_letter_code
_entity_poly.pdbx_strand_id
1 'polypeptide(L)'
;MVQAPVGFQCPECVQEGRKRTREWSTSSPIRVSQGLAAINALVWIFVALLTGSLSLWGGGVTDIHVDFALHGAYVHQDGEWWRLFTSAFLHYGLIHMAMNILILVFLGRMLEPAIGWWRMLLLYGVSLTGGALGALLVEPNAFTAGASGAVFGLAGAVV
;
A
#
# COMPACT_ATOMS: atom_id res chain seq x y z
N MET A 1 20.90 11.40 -38.26
CA MET A 1 21.65 11.19 -37.00
C MET A 1 21.03 12.07 -35.92
N VAL A 2 20.95 11.61 -34.68
CA VAL A 2 20.44 12.38 -33.54
C VAL A 2 21.62 12.82 -32.68
N GLN A 3 21.74 14.11 -32.40
CA GLN A 3 22.84 14.65 -31.61
C GLN A 3 22.67 14.26 -30.13
N ALA A 4 23.74 13.75 -29.51
CA ALA A 4 23.77 13.31 -28.12
C ALA A 4 24.89 14.05 -27.34
N PRO A 5 24.86 14.04 -25.99
CA PRO A 5 25.89 14.69 -25.18
C PRO A 5 27.32 14.22 -25.48
N VAL A 6 27.44 12.97 -25.98
CA VAL A 6 28.69 12.38 -26.47
C VAL A 6 28.46 11.78 -27.87
N GLY A 7 28.55 12.62 -28.90
CA GLY A 7 28.54 12.19 -30.30
C GLY A 7 27.16 12.12 -30.95
N PHE A 8 26.97 11.13 -31.83
CA PHE A 8 25.75 10.97 -32.62
C PHE A 8 25.18 9.57 -32.46
N GLN A 9 23.88 9.49 -32.21
CA GLN A 9 23.14 8.23 -32.18
C GLN A 9 22.42 7.99 -33.51
N CYS A 10 22.32 6.72 -33.91
CA CYS A 10 21.60 6.34 -35.11
C CYS A 10 20.09 6.57 -34.91
N PRO A 11 19.34 7.15 -35.88
CA PRO A 11 17.93 7.43 -35.71
C PRO A 11 17.11 6.20 -35.34
N GLU A 12 17.43 5.03 -35.91
CA GLU A 12 16.77 3.77 -35.58
C GLU A 12 17.06 3.35 -34.14
N CYS A 13 18.31 3.52 -33.66
CA CYS A 13 18.74 3.22 -32.29
C CYS A 13 17.95 4.03 -31.26
N VAL A 14 17.74 5.33 -31.53
CA VAL A 14 16.97 6.21 -30.64
C VAL A 14 15.50 5.85 -30.64
N GLN A 15 14.92 5.51 -31.80
CA GLN A 15 13.53 5.07 -31.87
C GLN A 15 13.33 3.73 -31.17
N GLU A 16 14.24 2.77 -31.34
CA GLU A 16 14.22 1.47 -30.66
C GLU A 16 14.39 1.64 -29.14
N GLY A 17 15.30 2.52 -28.71
CA GLY A 17 15.49 2.89 -27.31
C GLY A 17 14.23 3.51 -26.71
N ARG A 18 13.60 4.48 -27.40
CA ARG A 18 12.35 5.11 -26.98
C ARG A 18 11.19 4.12 -26.86
N LYS A 19 11.13 3.09 -27.72
CA LYS A 19 10.14 2.01 -27.61
C LYS A 19 10.37 1.12 -26.38
N ARG A 20 11.63 0.97 -25.94
CA ARG A 20 12.01 0.16 -24.77
C ARG A 20 11.94 0.93 -23.46
N THR A 21 12.18 2.24 -23.49
CA THR A 21 12.05 3.11 -22.32
C THR A 21 10.61 3.56 -22.19
N ARG A 22 9.89 2.97 -21.24
CA ARG A 22 8.56 3.45 -20.87
C ARG A 22 8.74 4.83 -20.23
N GLU A 23 8.40 5.90 -20.97
CA GLU A 23 8.47 7.26 -20.43
C GLU A 23 7.54 7.37 -19.22
N TRP A 24 8.14 7.61 -18.06
CA TRP A 24 7.44 7.73 -16.81
C TRP A 24 6.85 9.14 -16.73
N SER A 25 5.56 9.27 -17.07
CA SER A 25 4.86 10.54 -16.95
C SER A 25 4.21 10.67 -15.57
N THR A 26 4.43 11.80 -14.91
CA THR A 26 3.73 12.18 -13.66
C THR A 26 2.22 12.37 -13.84
N SER A 27 1.75 12.50 -15.08
CA SER A 27 0.31 12.56 -15.43
C SER A 27 -0.35 11.19 -15.60
N SER A 28 0.41 10.10 -15.52
CA SER A 28 -0.13 8.75 -15.66
C SER A 28 -1.16 8.45 -14.56
N PRO A 29 -2.30 7.84 -14.89
CA PRO A 29 -3.35 7.59 -13.91
C PRO A 29 -2.93 6.51 -12.91
N ILE A 30 -3.07 6.80 -11.62
CA ILE A 30 -2.78 5.90 -10.49
C ILE A 30 -4.07 5.42 -9.82
N ARG A 31 -4.94 4.78 -10.61
CA ARG A 31 -6.32 4.46 -10.22
C ARG A 31 -6.37 3.52 -9.02
N VAL A 32 -5.49 2.53 -8.98
CA VAL A 32 -5.42 1.55 -7.88
C VAL A 32 -4.96 2.23 -6.62
N SER A 33 -3.87 2.98 -6.70
CA SER A 33 -3.31 3.68 -5.54
C SER A 33 -4.30 4.69 -4.96
N GLN A 34 -5.00 5.43 -5.82
CA GLN A 34 -6.08 6.35 -5.42
C GLN A 34 -7.28 5.62 -4.81
N GLY A 35 -7.71 4.51 -5.41
CA GLY A 35 -8.81 3.70 -4.89
C GLY A 35 -8.49 3.14 -3.50
N LEU A 36 -7.31 2.57 -3.31
CA LEU A 36 -6.84 2.05 -2.03
C LEU A 36 -6.70 3.17 -0.99
N ALA A 37 -6.18 4.34 -1.38
CA ALA A 37 -6.12 5.50 -0.49
C ALA A 37 -7.52 5.96 -0.04
N ALA A 38 -8.47 6.03 -0.98
CA ALA A 38 -9.85 6.38 -0.68
C ALA A 38 -10.51 5.38 0.27
N ILE A 39 -10.31 4.06 0.04
CA ILE A 39 -10.85 3.02 0.92
C ILE A 39 -10.28 3.17 2.35
N ASN A 40 -8.97 3.35 2.50
CA ASN A 40 -8.35 3.53 3.81
C ASN A 40 -8.90 4.76 4.54
N ALA A 41 -9.07 5.88 3.83
CA ALA A 41 -9.66 7.09 4.40
C ALA A 41 -11.13 6.89 4.81
N LEU A 42 -11.93 6.26 3.94
CA LEU A 42 -13.35 6.01 4.20
C LEU A 42 -13.55 5.05 5.37
N VAL A 43 -12.76 3.97 5.46
CA VAL A 43 -12.81 3.03 6.58
C VAL A 43 -12.45 3.73 7.89
N TRP A 44 -11.38 4.54 7.90
CA TRP A 44 -11.00 5.27 9.10
C TRP A 44 -12.07 6.28 9.54
N ILE A 45 -12.63 7.05 8.61
CA ILE A 45 -13.73 7.98 8.89
C ILE A 45 -14.95 7.22 9.43
N PHE A 46 -15.31 6.11 8.80
CA PHE A 46 -16.44 5.29 9.24
C PHE A 46 -16.25 4.77 10.68
N VAL A 47 -15.08 4.23 10.99
CA VAL A 47 -14.73 3.79 12.35
C VAL A 47 -14.81 4.97 13.33
N ALA A 48 -14.22 6.11 13.01
CA ALA A 48 -14.23 7.30 13.86
C ALA A 48 -15.66 7.82 14.13
N LEU A 49 -16.56 7.77 13.14
CA LEU A 49 -17.96 8.16 13.30
C LEU A 49 -18.74 7.18 14.17
N LEU A 50 -18.52 5.87 14.00
CA LEU A 50 -19.22 4.86 14.78
C LEU A 50 -18.80 4.85 16.25
N THR A 51 -17.51 5.04 16.52
CA THR A 51 -16.96 4.90 17.89
C THR A 51 -16.76 6.23 18.59
N GLY A 52 -16.94 7.36 17.90
CA GLY A 52 -16.63 8.70 18.41
C GLY A 52 -15.15 8.94 18.73
N SER A 53 -14.26 8.03 18.29
CA SER A 53 -12.84 8.08 18.65
C SER A 53 -12.05 8.80 17.57
N LEU A 54 -11.57 10.00 17.91
CA LEU A 54 -10.73 10.82 17.02
C LEU A 54 -9.29 10.88 17.55
N SER A 55 -8.56 9.77 17.48
CA SER A 55 -7.13 9.77 17.81
C SER A 55 -6.30 10.33 16.65
N LEU A 56 -5.41 11.27 16.96
CA LEU A 56 -4.48 11.84 15.99
C LEU A 56 -3.22 10.98 15.83
N TRP A 57 -2.55 10.67 16.93
CA TRP A 57 -1.22 10.07 16.95
C TRP A 57 -1.22 8.53 17.02
N GLY A 58 -2.29 7.93 17.56
CA GLY A 58 -2.39 6.48 17.78
C GLY A 58 -3.05 6.14 19.11
N GLY A 59 -3.29 4.85 19.36
CA GLY A 59 -3.79 4.36 20.65
C GLY A 59 -5.31 4.46 20.87
N GLY A 60 -6.06 4.95 19.87
CA GLY A 60 -7.51 4.84 19.86
C GLY A 60 -7.93 3.40 19.58
N VAL A 61 -7.77 2.50 20.56
CA VAL A 61 -8.28 1.13 20.48
C VAL A 61 -9.77 1.19 20.78
N THR A 62 -10.56 0.68 19.85
CA THR A 62 -12.01 0.59 19.97
C THR A 62 -12.42 -0.87 19.80
N ASP A 63 -13.67 -1.20 20.11
CA ASP A 63 -14.17 -2.56 19.95
C ASP A 63 -13.99 -3.06 18.51
N ILE A 64 -14.18 -2.19 17.51
CA ILE A 64 -13.92 -2.50 16.09
C ILE A 64 -12.45 -2.87 15.84
N HIS A 65 -11.50 -2.25 16.54
CA HIS A 65 -10.10 -2.64 16.41
C HIS A 65 -9.85 -4.02 17.02
N VAL A 66 -10.46 -4.36 18.15
CA VAL A 66 -10.34 -5.71 18.72
C VAL A 66 -10.96 -6.74 17.78
N ASP A 67 -12.13 -6.41 17.22
CA ASP A 67 -12.91 -7.30 16.36
C ASP A 67 -12.28 -7.53 14.99
N PHE A 68 -11.50 -6.59 14.44
CA PHE A 68 -11.00 -6.71 13.05
C PHE A 68 -9.48 -6.58 12.89
N ALA A 69 -8.74 -6.14 13.92
CA ALA A 69 -7.28 -6.10 13.83
C ALA A 69 -6.69 -7.51 13.81
N LEU A 70 -5.47 -7.60 13.30
CA LEU A 70 -4.73 -8.83 13.23
C LEU A 70 -4.25 -9.22 14.62
N HIS A 71 -4.56 -10.46 15.03
CA HIS A 71 -4.08 -11.05 16.27
C HIS A 71 -4.04 -12.57 16.11
N GLY A 72 -2.94 -13.19 16.56
CA GLY A 72 -2.61 -14.59 16.27
C GLY A 72 -3.57 -15.60 16.86
N ALA A 73 -4.12 -15.34 18.05
CA ALA A 73 -5.10 -16.24 18.67
C ALA A 73 -6.35 -16.42 17.80
N TYR A 74 -6.99 -15.33 17.34
CA TYR A 74 -8.16 -15.40 16.48
C TYR A 74 -7.87 -16.05 15.12
N VAL A 75 -6.71 -15.78 14.54
CA VAL A 75 -6.33 -16.40 13.26
C VAL A 75 -6.09 -17.90 13.41
N HIS A 76 -5.37 -18.32 14.45
CA HIS A 76 -4.96 -19.71 14.62
C HIS A 76 -6.02 -20.60 15.26
N GLN A 77 -6.69 -20.11 16.30
CA GLN A 77 -7.64 -20.88 17.11
C GLN A 77 -9.05 -20.81 16.52
N ASP A 78 -9.50 -19.61 16.13
CA ASP A 78 -10.86 -19.37 15.64
C ASP A 78 -10.96 -19.42 14.10
N GLY A 79 -9.83 -19.56 13.40
CA GLY A 79 -9.78 -19.67 11.95
C GLY A 79 -10.12 -18.36 11.23
N GLU A 80 -9.92 -17.21 11.86
CA GLU A 80 -10.29 -15.89 11.33
C GLU A 80 -9.24 -15.35 10.33
N TRP A 81 -8.92 -16.14 9.30
CA TRP A 81 -7.93 -15.83 8.27
C TRP A 81 -8.21 -14.52 7.50
N TRP A 82 -9.47 -14.10 7.48
CA TRP A 82 -9.89 -12.83 6.88
C TRP A 82 -9.21 -11.62 7.55
N ARG A 83 -8.78 -11.74 8.81
CA ARG A 83 -8.01 -10.70 9.53
C ARG A 83 -6.66 -10.38 8.87
N LEU A 84 -6.09 -11.32 8.12
CA LEU A 84 -4.87 -11.06 7.33
C LEU A 84 -5.10 -9.95 6.29
N PHE A 85 -6.33 -9.80 5.81
CA PHE A 85 -6.70 -8.82 4.79
C PHE A 85 -7.37 -7.58 5.37
N THR A 86 -8.34 -7.77 6.27
CA THR A 86 -9.15 -6.66 6.81
C THR A 86 -8.35 -5.72 7.71
N SER A 87 -7.40 -6.26 8.48
CA SER A 87 -6.56 -5.48 9.40
C SER A 87 -5.74 -4.40 8.69
N ALA A 88 -5.43 -4.60 7.40
CA ALA A 88 -4.69 -3.63 6.59
C ALA A 88 -5.45 -2.33 6.31
N PHE A 89 -6.79 -2.34 6.45
CA PHE A 89 -7.62 -1.16 6.21
C PHE A 89 -7.96 -0.39 7.49
N LEU A 90 -7.71 -0.99 8.66
CA LEU A 90 -7.88 -0.35 9.96
C LEU A 90 -6.66 0.49 10.32
N HIS A 91 -6.88 1.59 11.04
CA HIS A 91 -5.78 2.48 11.46
C HIS A 91 -6.07 3.10 12.83
N TYR A 92 -5.09 3.02 13.74
CA TYR A 92 -5.23 3.51 15.13
C TYR A 92 -5.25 5.04 15.31
N GLY A 93 -5.09 5.81 14.23
CA GLY A 93 -5.09 7.27 14.29
C GLY A 93 -4.94 7.94 12.93
N LEU A 94 -5.28 9.22 12.89
CA LEU A 94 -5.30 10.02 11.66
C LEU A 94 -3.91 10.11 11.01
N ILE A 95 -2.87 10.37 11.80
CA ILE A 95 -1.50 10.52 11.28
C ILE A 95 -1.00 9.18 10.74
N HIS A 96 -1.29 8.07 11.42
CA HIS A 96 -0.92 6.74 10.95
C HIS A 96 -1.57 6.41 9.60
N MET A 97 -2.87 6.68 9.44
CA MET A 97 -3.58 6.52 8.17
C MET A 97 -3.03 7.46 7.09
N ALA A 98 -2.83 8.75 7.42
CA ALA A 98 -2.37 9.76 6.48
C ALA A 98 -0.97 9.43 5.93
N MET A 99 -0.06 8.96 6.78
CA MET A 99 1.29 8.56 6.35
C MET A 99 1.24 7.34 5.43
N ASN A 100 0.42 6.33 5.73
CA ASN A 100 0.25 5.18 4.83
C ASN A 100 -0.29 5.61 3.46
N ILE A 101 -1.31 6.48 3.42
CA ILE A 101 -1.86 7.01 2.17
C ILE A 101 -0.82 7.84 1.41
N LEU A 102 -0.08 8.70 2.09
CA LEU A 102 0.95 9.55 1.48
C LEU A 102 2.02 8.70 0.78
N ILE A 103 2.55 7.69 1.47
CA ILE A 103 3.59 6.81 0.92
C ILE A 103 2.99 5.93 -0.17
N LEU A 104 1.80 5.38 0.00
CA LEU A 104 1.10 4.60 -1.02
C LEU A 104 0.92 5.39 -2.32
N VAL A 105 0.49 6.65 -2.25
CA VAL A 105 0.31 7.49 -3.44
C VAL A 105 1.66 7.83 -4.06
N PHE A 106 2.69 8.11 -3.26
CA PHE A 106 4.03 8.37 -3.75
C PHE A 106 4.62 7.17 -4.51
N LEU A 107 4.62 5.99 -3.89
CA LEU A 107 5.09 4.75 -4.53
C LEU A 107 4.17 4.34 -5.68
N GLY A 108 2.87 4.58 -5.56
CA GLY A 108 1.87 4.32 -6.59
C GLY A 108 2.14 5.08 -7.88
N ARG A 109 2.57 6.34 -7.78
CA ARG A 109 3.05 7.12 -8.94
C ARG A 109 4.22 6.40 -9.62
N MET A 110 5.11 5.76 -8.86
CA MET A 110 6.30 5.06 -9.37
C MET A 110 5.96 3.74 -10.02
N LEU A 111 5.22 2.91 -9.30
CA LEU A 111 4.99 1.53 -9.68
C LEU A 111 3.83 1.40 -10.67
N GLU A 112 2.67 2.00 -10.41
CA GLU A 112 1.45 1.71 -11.17
C GLU A 112 1.58 2.05 -12.67
N PRO A 113 2.19 3.18 -13.08
CA PRO A 113 2.49 3.43 -14.48
C PRO A 113 3.57 2.52 -15.06
N ALA A 114 4.46 1.95 -14.25
CA ALA A 114 5.55 1.07 -14.71
C ALA A 114 5.08 -0.37 -14.92
N ILE A 115 4.25 -0.89 -14.02
CA ILE A 115 3.83 -2.32 -14.01
C ILE A 115 2.38 -2.52 -14.47
N GLY A 116 1.56 -1.46 -14.48
CA GLY A 116 0.14 -1.49 -14.80
C GLY A 116 -0.74 -1.83 -13.59
N TRP A 117 -2.03 -1.49 -13.70
CA TRP A 117 -2.99 -1.54 -12.59
C TRP A 117 -3.15 -2.94 -11.97
N TRP A 118 -3.22 -4.00 -12.78
CA TRP A 118 -3.45 -5.36 -12.25
C TRP A 118 -2.22 -5.89 -11.50
N ARG A 119 -1.00 -5.58 -11.98
CA ARG A 119 0.25 -5.96 -11.30
C ARG A 119 0.41 -5.17 -10.01
N MET A 120 0.01 -3.89 -10.01
CA MET A 120 -0.04 -3.07 -8.80
C MET A 120 -0.98 -3.67 -7.75
N LEU A 121 -2.18 -4.11 -8.15
CA LEU A 121 -3.11 -4.77 -7.24
C LEU A 121 -2.54 -6.07 -6.66
N LEU A 122 -1.96 -6.93 -7.50
CA LEU A 122 -1.35 -8.18 -7.02
C LEU A 122 -0.16 -7.91 -6.11
N LEU A 123 0.71 -6.98 -6.48
CA LEU A 123 1.87 -6.61 -5.67
C LEU A 123 1.42 -6.07 -4.31
N TYR A 124 0.41 -5.20 -4.28
CA TYR A 124 -0.17 -4.69 -3.04
C TYR A 124 -0.76 -5.83 -2.20
N GLY A 125 -1.56 -6.72 -2.81
CA GLY A 125 -2.17 -7.86 -2.11
C GLY A 125 -1.16 -8.83 -1.52
N VAL A 126 -0.13 -9.22 -2.28
CA VAL A 126 0.93 -10.12 -1.78
C VAL A 126 1.74 -9.44 -0.68
N SER A 127 2.07 -8.16 -0.84
CA SER A 127 2.81 -7.38 0.17
C SER A 127 2.01 -7.26 1.47
N LEU A 128 0.70 -7.02 1.36
CA LEU A 128 -0.22 -6.96 2.48
C LEU A 128 -0.23 -8.28 3.25
N THR A 129 -0.48 -9.41 2.57
CA THR A 129 -0.52 -10.73 3.22
C THR A 129 0.85 -11.12 3.79
N GLY A 130 1.93 -10.86 3.05
CA GLY A 130 3.29 -11.12 3.52
C GLY A 130 3.64 -10.31 4.77
N GLY A 131 3.26 -9.04 4.81
CA GLY A 131 3.41 -8.18 6.00
C GLY A 131 2.59 -8.67 7.19
N ALA A 132 1.34 -9.09 6.97
CA ALA A 132 0.48 -9.65 8.03
C ALA A 132 1.06 -10.95 8.60
N LEU A 133 1.52 -11.87 7.74
CA LEU A 133 2.18 -13.09 8.18
C LEU A 133 3.49 -12.78 8.94
N GLY A 134 4.28 -11.82 8.46
CA GLY A 134 5.48 -11.35 9.15
C GLY A 134 5.18 -10.80 10.55
N ALA A 135 4.11 -10.01 10.69
CA ALA A 135 3.66 -9.50 11.98
C ALA A 135 3.27 -10.64 12.94
N LEU A 136 2.54 -11.65 12.47
CA LEU A 136 2.19 -12.83 13.28
C LEU A 136 3.41 -13.66 13.69
N LEU A 137 4.47 -13.70 12.87
CA LEU A 137 5.70 -14.41 13.20
C LEU A 137 6.54 -13.68 14.26
N VAL A 138 6.53 -12.35 14.23
CA VAL A 138 7.35 -11.52 15.12
C VAL A 138 6.65 -11.26 16.46
N GLU A 139 5.37 -10.89 16.43
CA GLU A 139 4.58 -10.55 17.61
C GLU A 139 3.12 -11.02 17.46
N PRO A 140 2.85 -12.32 17.65
CA PRO A 140 1.52 -12.91 17.43
C PRO A 140 0.44 -12.39 18.39
N ASN A 141 0.81 -11.82 19.54
CA ASN A 141 -0.13 -11.35 20.56
C ASN A 141 -0.43 -9.85 20.46
N ALA A 142 0.21 -9.12 19.53
CA ALA A 142 -0.11 -7.71 19.31
C ALA A 142 -1.34 -7.57 18.41
N PHE A 143 -2.23 -6.65 18.77
CA PHE A 143 -3.24 -6.15 17.85
C PHE A 143 -2.55 -5.26 16.81
N THR A 144 -2.48 -5.77 15.58
CA THR A 144 -1.83 -5.08 14.46
C THR A 144 -2.88 -4.61 13.46
N ALA A 145 -2.81 -3.33 13.07
CA ALA A 145 -3.68 -2.74 12.06
C ALA A 145 -2.91 -1.71 11.24
N GLY A 146 -3.20 -1.63 9.94
CA GLY A 146 -2.66 -0.63 9.04
C GLY A 146 -2.14 -1.21 7.72
N ALA A 147 -2.14 -0.37 6.69
CA ALA A 147 -1.70 -0.75 5.35
C ALA A 147 -0.17 -0.88 5.20
N SER A 148 0.59 -0.72 6.30
CA SER A 148 2.05 -0.54 6.28
C SER A 148 2.80 -1.75 5.73
N GLY A 149 2.33 -2.97 5.99
CA GLY A 149 2.90 -4.19 5.39
C GLY A 149 2.86 -4.15 3.85
N ALA A 150 1.74 -3.70 3.30
CA ALA A 150 1.60 -3.51 1.86
C ALA A 150 2.52 -2.40 1.34
N VAL A 151 2.55 -1.26 2.03
CA VAL A 151 3.36 -0.09 1.65
C VAL A 151 4.86 -0.39 1.69
N PHE A 152 5.34 -1.13 2.69
CA PHE A 152 6.75 -1.54 2.74
C PHE A 152 7.11 -2.54 1.64
N GLY A 153 6.21 -3.47 1.30
CA GLY A 153 6.44 -4.35 0.15
C GLY A 153 6.48 -3.60 -1.18
N LEU A 154 5.63 -2.57 -1.36
CA LEU A 154 5.75 -1.65 -2.49
C LEU A 154 7.09 -0.91 -2.49
N ALA A 155 7.55 -0.42 -1.33
CA ALA A 155 8.83 0.27 -1.23
C ALA A 155 9.99 -0.65 -1.64
N GLY A 156 9.95 -1.92 -1.20
CA GLY A 156 10.93 -2.94 -1.59
C GLY A 156 10.91 -3.28 -3.08
N ALA A 157 9.80 -3.07 -3.79
CA ALA A 157 9.71 -3.28 -5.23
C ALA A 157 10.25 -2.11 -6.07
N VAL A 158 10.48 -0.94 -5.45
CA VAL A 158 11.07 0.23 -6.12
C VAL A 158 12.60 0.20 -6.13
N VAL A 159 13.22 -0.49 -5.16
CA VAL A 159 14.68 -0.59 -4.97
C VAL A 159 15.23 -1.78 -5.76
#